data_AF-A0A377LZ28-F1
#
_entry.id   AF-A0A377LZ28-F1
#
_cell.length_a   1.000
_cell.length_b   1.000
_cell.length_c   1.000
_cell.angle_alpha   90.00
_cell.angle_beta   90.00
_cell.angle_gamma   90.00
#
_symmetry.space_group_name_H-M   'P 1'
#
loop_
_entity.id
_entity.type
_entity.pdbx_description
1 polymer ?
#
loop_
_entity_poly.entity_id
_entity_poly.type
_entity_poly.pdbx_seq_one_letter_code
_entity_poly.pdbx_strand_id
1 'polypeptide(L)'
;MTHYLNVFFYDIYPYICATVFFLGSWLRYDYGQYTWRASSSQMLSKRGMNWASNLFHIGILGIFFGHLFGMLTPHWMYAWFLPVAVKQQLAMIAGGICGVLTLIGGSMLLIRRLFNQRVRAHFHHAGYHHHEYLADTVHSGADHHPLLRPVS
;
A
#
# COMPACT_ATOMS: atom_id res chain seq x y z
N MET A 1 31.41 15.58 -4.35
CA MET A 1 29.97 15.50 -4.73
C MET A 1 29.36 14.14 -4.38
N THR A 2 29.99 13.02 -4.70
CA THR A 2 29.50 11.66 -4.36
C THR A 2 29.38 11.37 -2.86
N HIS A 3 30.29 11.90 -2.04
CA HIS A 3 30.24 11.72 -0.57
C HIS A 3 28.98 12.33 0.06
N TYR A 4 28.60 13.55 -0.33
CA TYR A 4 27.39 14.21 0.16
C TYR A 4 26.12 13.42 -0.22
N LEU A 5 26.07 12.87 -1.43
CA LEU A 5 24.95 12.03 -1.87
C LEU A 5 24.87 10.72 -1.06
N ASN A 6 25.99 10.07 -0.76
CA ASN A 6 26.00 8.84 0.04
C ASN A 6 25.49 9.09 1.46
N VAL A 7 25.97 10.13 2.14
CA VAL A 7 25.48 10.49 3.48
C VAL A 7 23.99 10.83 3.44
N PHE A 8 23.54 11.56 2.42
CA PHE A 8 22.14 11.88 2.27
C PHE A 8 21.25 10.64 2.11
N PHE A 9 21.61 9.70 1.24
CA PHE A 9 20.78 8.51 0.95
C PHE A 9 20.87 7.41 2.00
N TYR A 10 22.04 7.17 2.61
CA TYR A 10 22.23 6.05 3.52
C TYR A 10 22.11 6.44 5.00
N ASP A 11 22.45 7.68 5.36
CA ASP A 11 22.32 8.14 6.75
C ASP A 11 21.02 8.91 6.97
N ILE A 12 20.72 9.93 6.16
CA ILE A 12 19.61 10.86 6.45
C ILE A 12 18.25 10.31 5.99
N TYR A 13 18.17 9.89 4.73
CA TYR A 13 16.94 9.44 4.09
C TYR A 13 16.19 8.30 4.82
N PRO A 14 16.83 7.27 5.40
CA PRO A 14 16.09 6.22 6.11
C PRO A 14 15.33 6.75 7.32
N TYR A 15 15.86 7.73 8.06
CA TYR A 15 15.17 8.31 9.21
C TYR A 15 13.98 9.19 8.79
N ILE A 16 14.11 9.93 7.69
CA ILE A 16 12.98 10.71 7.13
C ILE A 16 11.86 9.74 6.69
N CYS A 17 12.21 8.67 5.98
CA CYS A 17 11.24 7.66 5.58
C CYS A 17 10.55 7.01 6.78
N ALA A 18 11.32 6.64 7.82
CA ALA A 18 10.77 6.02 9.02
C ALA A 18 9.84 6.98 9.79
N THR A 19 10.25 8.22 10.00
CA THR A 19 9.43 9.22 10.71
C THR A 19 8.13 9.50 9.97
N VAL A 20 8.17 9.70 8.66
CA VAL A 20 6.95 9.90 7.84
C VAL A 20 6.08 8.65 7.82
N PHE A 21 6.67 7.46 7.78
CA PHE A 21 5.92 6.20 7.83
C PHE A 21 5.17 6.04 9.15
N PHE A 22 5.81 6.28 10.29
CA PHE A 22 5.18 6.15 11.61
C PHE A 22 4.17 7.27 11.89
N LEU A 23 4.56 8.54 11.71
CA LEU A 23 3.63 9.67 11.94
C LEU A 23 2.46 9.64 10.96
N GLY A 24 2.71 9.36 9.68
CA GLY A 24 1.66 9.27 8.67
C GLY A 24 0.67 8.13 8.95
N SER A 25 1.18 6.96 9.38
CA SER A 25 0.33 5.84 9.78
C SER A 25 -0.47 6.16 11.05
N TRP A 26 0.14 6.83 12.03
CA TRP A 26 -0.54 7.28 13.25
C TRP A 26 -1.64 8.30 12.95
N LEU A 27 -1.32 9.36 12.22
CA LEU A 27 -2.28 10.41 11.85
C LEU A 27 -3.45 9.82 11.06
N ARG A 28 -3.18 8.89 10.14
CA ARG A 28 -4.24 8.19 9.39
C ARG A 28 -5.07 7.26 10.27
N TYR A 29 -4.49 6.68 11.32
CA TYR A 29 -5.20 5.86 12.29
C TYR A 29 -6.21 6.69 13.08
N ASP A 30 -5.82 7.88 13.51
CA ASP A 30 -6.61 8.75 14.37
C ASP A 30 -7.70 9.52 13.58
N TYR A 31 -7.35 10.09 12.42
CA TYR A 31 -8.25 10.96 11.64
C TYR A 31 -8.91 10.27 10.43
N GLY A 32 -8.49 9.06 10.07
CA GLY A 32 -8.79 8.44 8.77
C GLY A 32 -9.47 7.07 8.82
N GLN A 33 -10.15 6.71 9.92
CA GLN A 33 -10.73 5.36 10.14
C GLN A 33 -11.63 4.85 9.01
N TYR A 34 -12.43 5.71 8.36
CA TYR A 34 -13.27 5.31 7.22
C TYR A 34 -12.47 4.90 5.97
N THR A 35 -11.26 5.44 5.82
CA THR A 35 -10.35 5.13 4.70
C THR A 35 -9.45 3.92 4.97
N TRP A 36 -9.50 3.36 6.19
CA TRP A 36 -8.71 2.19 6.58
C TRP A 36 -9.44 0.90 6.24
N ARG A 37 -9.61 0.65 4.95
CA ARG A 37 -10.19 -0.60 4.45
C ARG A 37 -9.31 -1.17 3.35
N ALA A 38 -9.12 -2.49 3.37
CA ALA A 38 -8.60 -3.18 2.20
C ALA A 38 -9.66 -3.00 1.09
N SER A 39 -9.39 -2.10 0.14
CA SER A 39 -10.27 -1.80 -1.00
C SER A 39 -10.38 -3.03 -1.92
N SER A 40 -11.13 -4.04 -1.47
CA SER A 40 -11.22 -5.34 -2.10
C SER A 40 -12.02 -5.24 -3.39
N SER A 41 -11.32 -5.40 -4.52
CA SER A 41 -11.92 -5.50 -5.85
C SER A 41 -12.48 -6.90 -6.14
N GLN A 42 -12.44 -7.82 -5.17
CA GLN A 42 -12.95 -9.19 -5.31
C GLN A 42 -14.47 -9.25 -5.50
N MET A 43 -15.21 -8.27 -4.97
CA MET A 43 -16.66 -8.16 -5.16
C MET A 43 -17.03 -7.85 -6.62
N LEU A 44 -16.20 -7.08 -7.34
CA LEU A 44 -16.48 -6.64 -8.70
C LEU A 44 -16.08 -7.68 -9.77
N SER A 45 -15.11 -8.54 -9.44
CA SER A 45 -14.71 -9.66 -10.29
C SER A 45 -14.14 -10.78 -9.42
N LYS A 46 -14.78 -11.96 -9.45
CA LYS A 46 -14.34 -13.15 -8.68
C LYS A 46 -13.40 -14.06 -9.47
N ARG A 47 -13.46 -14.05 -10.81
CA ARG A 47 -12.73 -15.00 -11.67
C ARG A 47 -11.20 -14.78 -11.56
N GLY A 48 -10.49 -15.74 -10.99
CA GLY A 48 -9.03 -15.75 -10.86
C GLY A 48 -8.44 -14.96 -9.68
N MET A 49 -9.27 -14.33 -8.83
CA MET A 49 -8.76 -13.54 -7.69
C MET A 49 -8.09 -14.40 -6.63
N ASN A 50 -8.66 -15.59 -6.33
CA ASN A 50 -8.19 -16.42 -5.22
C ASN A 50 -6.76 -16.94 -5.47
N TRP A 51 -6.47 -17.41 -6.68
CA TRP A 51 -5.14 -17.88 -7.05
C TRP A 51 -4.14 -16.73 -7.14
N ALA A 52 -4.47 -15.65 -7.86
CA ALA A 52 -3.57 -14.51 -8.02
C ALA A 52 -3.26 -13.81 -6.68
N SER A 53 -4.27 -13.64 -5.82
CA SER A 53 -4.12 -13.03 -4.50
C SER A 53 -3.30 -13.92 -3.56
N ASN A 54 -3.57 -15.24 -3.52
CA ASN A 54 -2.82 -16.14 -2.65
C ASN A 54 -1.35 -16.25 -3.06
N LEU A 55 -1.05 -16.36 -4.37
CA LEU A 55 0.34 -16.41 -4.85
C LEU A 55 1.10 -15.13 -4.50
N PHE A 56 0.46 -13.97 -4.65
CA PHE A 56 1.08 -12.70 -4.28
C PHE A 56 1.30 -12.57 -2.77
N HIS A 57 0.30 -12.93 -1.94
CA HIS A 57 0.41 -12.80 -0.49
C HIS A 57 1.40 -13.80 0.13
N ILE A 58 1.38 -15.06 -0.31
CA ILE A 58 2.34 -16.05 0.18
C ILE A 58 3.77 -15.65 -0.22
N GLY A 59 3.95 -15.16 -1.44
CA GLY A 59 5.23 -14.65 -1.92
C GLY A 59 5.72 -13.44 -1.10
N ILE A 60 4.89 -12.39 -0.98
CA ILE A 60 5.31 -11.14 -0.31
C ILE A 60 5.54 -11.34 1.18
N LEU A 61 4.74 -12.17 1.86
CA LEU A 61 4.96 -12.52 3.26
C LEU A 61 6.27 -13.29 3.43
N GLY A 62 6.58 -14.23 2.53
CA GLY A 62 7.84 -14.95 2.51
C GLY A 62 9.05 -14.01 2.34
N ILE A 63 8.96 -13.03 1.44
CA ILE A 63 10.00 -12.01 1.23
C ILE A 63 10.13 -11.11 2.47
N PHE A 64 9.01 -10.66 3.04
CA PHE A 64 8.98 -9.78 4.21
C PHE A 64 9.66 -10.44 5.40
N PHE A 65 9.26 -11.66 5.77
CA PHE A 65 9.91 -12.41 6.85
C PHE A 65 11.35 -12.77 6.50
N GLY A 66 11.64 -13.14 5.25
CA GLY A 66 13.00 -13.42 4.78
C GLY A 66 13.94 -12.21 4.95
N HIS A 67 13.47 -10.99 4.66
CA HIS A 67 14.22 -9.76 4.86
C HIS A 67 14.33 -9.37 6.34
N LEU A 68 13.22 -9.50 7.09
CA LEU A 68 13.18 -9.21 8.51
C LEU A 68 14.21 -10.09 9.26
N PHE A 69 14.14 -11.40 9.08
CA PHE A 69 15.09 -12.32 9.69
C PHE A 69 16.46 -12.32 9.00
N GLY A 70 16.57 -11.89 7.73
CA GLY A 70 17.86 -11.74 7.06
C GLY A 70 18.69 -10.61 7.65
N MET A 71 18.07 -9.44 7.90
CA MET A 71 18.77 -8.23 8.30
C MET A 71 18.72 -7.92 9.80
N LEU A 72 17.63 -8.24 10.51
CA LEU A 72 17.54 -7.95 11.95
C LEU A 72 18.11 -9.07 12.84
N THR A 73 18.34 -10.27 12.30
CA THR A 73 18.79 -11.41 13.13
C THR A 73 20.24 -11.23 13.57
N PRO A 74 20.51 -11.04 14.88
CA PRO A 74 21.84 -10.70 15.33
C PRO A 74 22.77 -11.93 15.33
N HIS A 75 24.06 -11.68 15.09
CA HIS A 75 25.10 -12.72 14.99
C HIS A 75 25.17 -13.65 16.21
N TRP A 76 24.96 -13.10 17.42
CA TRP A 76 25.05 -13.85 18.68
C TRP A 76 24.00 -14.96 18.83
N MET A 77 22.85 -14.85 18.16
CA MET A 77 21.76 -15.82 18.29
C MET A 77 22.03 -17.14 17.54
N TYR A 78 22.98 -17.15 16.60
CA TYR A 78 23.18 -18.30 15.69
C TYR A 78 24.64 -18.69 15.43
N ALA A 79 25.60 -18.07 16.13
CA ALA A 79 27.03 -18.34 15.96
C ALA A 79 27.39 -19.84 16.04
N TRP A 80 26.58 -20.65 16.74
CA TRP A 80 26.80 -22.09 16.88
C TRP A 80 26.16 -22.97 15.80
N PHE A 81 25.16 -22.48 15.04
CA PHE A 81 24.31 -23.35 14.21
C PHE A 81 24.13 -22.87 12.75
N LEU A 82 24.42 -21.61 12.42
CA LEU A 82 24.26 -21.07 11.06
C LEU A 82 25.46 -20.22 10.63
N PRO A 83 26.43 -20.81 9.88
CA PRO A 83 27.46 -20.04 9.19
C PRO A 83 26.85 -19.03 8.20
N VAL A 84 27.52 -17.91 7.98
CA VAL A 84 27.06 -16.83 7.07
C VAL A 84 26.74 -17.35 5.66
N ALA A 85 27.55 -18.29 5.15
CA ALA A 85 27.33 -18.90 3.85
C ALA A 85 25.97 -19.62 3.72
N VAL A 86 25.52 -20.30 4.79
CA VAL A 86 24.24 -21.02 4.81
C VAL A 86 23.07 -20.03 4.84
N LYS A 87 23.19 -18.93 5.59
CA LYS A 87 22.18 -17.85 5.60
C LYS A 87 22.04 -17.20 4.23
N GLN A 88 23.17 -16.93 3.56
CA GLN A 88 23.17 -16.33 2.22
C GLN A 88 22.56 -17.28 1.18
N GLN A 89 22.90 -18.57 1.21
CA GLN A 89 22.30 -19.57 0.31
C GLN A 89 20.80 -19.73 0.55
N LEU A 90 20.36 -19.79 1.81
CA LEU A 90 18.94 -19.83 2.16
C LEU A 90 18.22 -18.58 1.68
N ALA A 91 18.81 -17.39 1.87
CA ALA A 91 18.24 -16.13 1.40
C ALA A 91 18.09 -16.10 -0.14
N MET A 92 19.08 -16.61 -0.88
CA MET A 92 19.01 -16.68 -2.35
C MET A 92 17.95 -17.68 -2.84
N ILE A 93 17.89 -18.88 -2.25
CA ILE A 93 16.99 -19.94 -2.71
C ILE A 93 15.56 -19.65 -2.25
N ALA A 94 15.35 -19.47 -0.95
CA ALA A 94 14.02 -19.20 -0.39
C ALA A 94 13.51 -17.83 -0.85
N GLY A 95 14.36 -16.80 -0.84
CA GLY A 95 14.01 -15.47 -1.35
C GLY A 95 13.75 -15.48 -2.86
N GLY A 96 14.51 -16.25 -3.63
CA GLY A 96 14.30 -16.42 -5.08
C GLY A 96 12.95 -17.07 -5.40
N ILE A 97 12.61 -18.17 -4.72
CA ILE A 97 11.31 -18.86 -4.91
C ILE A 97 10.14 -17.96 -4.52
N CYS A 98 10.21 -17.31 -3.35
CA CYS A 98 9.18 -16.36 -2.92
C CYS A 98 9.10 -15.14 -3.84
N GLY A 99 10.24 -14.68 -4.37
CA GLY A 99 10.35 -13.63 -5.38
C GLY A 99 9.59 -13.96 -6.66
N VAL A 100 9.86 -15.13 -7.23
CA VAL A 100 9.18 -15.59 -8.45
C VAL A 100 7.68 -15.74 -8.23
N LEU A 101 7.25 -16.31 -7.10
CA LEU A 101 5.82 -16.42 -6.76
C LEU A 101 5.14 -15.05 -6.65
N THR A 102 5.82 -14.08 -6.02
CA THR A 102 5.32 -12.69 -5.89
C THR A 102 5.22 -12.01 -7.26
N LEU A 103 6.23 -12.18 -8.12
CA LEU A 103 6.24 -11.60 -9.46
C LEU A 103 5.14 -12.19 -10.34
N ILE A 104 4.93 -13.50 -10.30
CA ILE A 104 3.86 -14.16 -11.07
C ILE A 104 2.48 -13.73 -10.56
N GLY A 105 2.25 -13.76 -9.24
CA GLY A 105 0.99 -13.32 -8.64
C GLY A 105 0.70 -11.84 -8.88
N GLY A 106 1.72 -10.98 -8.73
CA GLY A 106 1.63 -9.55 -8.97
C GLY A 106 1.38 -9.20 -10.44
N SER A 107 2.08 -9.85 -11.36
CA SER A 107 1.88 -9.66 -12.81
C SER A 107 0.47 -10.07 -13.23
N MET A 108 -0.04 -11.19 -12.70
CA MET A 108 -1.41 -11.64 -12.96
C MET A 108 -2.46 -10.66 -12.43
N LEU A 109 -2.24 -10.05 -11.25
CA LEU A 109 -3.10 -9.00 -10.71
C LEU A 109 -3.01 -7.70 -11.53
N LEU A 110 -1.82 -7.33 -12.01
CA LEU A 110 -1.57 -6.12 -12.79
C LEU A 110 -2.23 -6.19 -14.17
N ILE A 111 -2.04 -7.30 -14.90
CA ILE A 111 -2.73 -7.58 -16.17
C ILE A 111 -4.25 -7.48 -15.96
N ARG A 112 -4.76 -8.12 -14.91
CA ARG A 112 -6.20 -8.06 -14.61
C ARG A 112 -6.70 -6.65 -14.33
N ARG A 113 -5.90 -5.81 -13.67
CA ARG A 113 -6.22 -4.44 -13.30
C ARG A 113 -6.23 -3.50 -14.51
N LEU A 114 -5.37 -3.73 -15.50
CA LEU A 114 -5.28 -2.92 -16.72
C LEU A 114 -6.32 -3.32 -17.78
N PHE A 115 -6.60 -4.62 -17.93
CA PHE A 115 -7.45 -5.14 -19.00
C PHE A 115 -8.94 -5.33 -18.60
N ASN A 116 -9.31 -5.29 -17.31
CA ASN A 116 -10.73 -5.27 -16.92
C ASN A 116 -11.27 -3.84 -16.86
N GLN A 117 -12.10 -3.50 -17.85
CA GLN A 117 -12.79 -2.20 -17.99
C GLN A 117 -13.57 -1.78 -16.73
N ARG A 118 -14.11 -2.75 -15.97
CA ARG A 118 -14.85 -2.52 -14.70
C ARG A 118 -13.94 -2.07 -13.55
N VAL A 119 -12.72 -2.60 -13.43
CA VAL A 119 -11.78 -2.23 -12.36
C VAL A 119 -11.12 -0.89 -12.66
N ARG A 120 -10.91 -0.56 -13.94
CA ARG A 120 -10.36 0.72 -14.39
C ARG A 120 -11.28 1.91 -14.10
N ALA A 121 -12.60 1.71 -14.16
CA ALA A 121 -13.58 2.78 -13.91
C ALA A 121 -13.59 3.30 -12.46
N HIS A 122 -13.30 2.44 -11.47
CA HIS A 122 -13.31 2.82 -10.05
C HIS A 122 -12.01 3.49 -9.56
N PHE A 123 -10.98 3.58 -10.41
CA PHE A 123 -9.72 4.24 -10.03
C PHE A 123 -9.80 5.76 -9.99
N HIS A 124 -10.76 6.37 -10.71
CA HIS A 124 -10.78 7.81 -10.97
C HIS A 124 -12.04 8.53 -10.44
N HIS A 125 -13.10 7.80 -10.06
CA HIS A 125 -14.41 8.39 -9.76
C HIS A 125 -14.72 8.62 -8.27
N ALA A 126 -13.71 8.61 -7.39
CA ALA A 126 -13.92 8.92 -5.96
C ALA A 126 -13.85 10.43 -5.65
N GLY A 127 -13.43 11.28 -6.60
CA GLY A 127 -13.30 12.73 -6.40
C GLY A 127 -14.48 13.57 -6.93
N TYR A 128 -15.28 13.08 -7.87
CA TYR A 128 -16.28 13.91 -8.57
C TYR A 128 -17.58 14.06 -7.79
N HIS A 129 -18.11 12.98 -7.21
CA HIS A 129 -19.42 13.04 -6.54
C HIS A 129 -19.44 13.88 -5.27
N HIS A 130 -18.30 14.07 -4.58
CA HIS A 130 -18.30 14.86 -3.35
C HIS A 130 -18.40 16.38 -3.60
N HIS A 131 -18.01 16.85 -4.79
CA HIS A 131 -18.10 18.26 -5.17
C HIS A 131 -19.50 18.65 -5.68
N GLU A 132 -20.22 17.75 -6.37
CA GLU A 132 -21.60 18.01 -6.83
C GLU A 132 -22.59 18.11 -5.66
N TYR A 133 -22.52 17.22 -4.67
CA TYR A 133 -23.41 17.29 -3.50
C TYR A 133 -23.24 18.57 -2.66
N LEU A 134 -22.02 19.12 -2.60
CA LEU A 134 -21.74 20.39 -1.92
C LEU A 134 -22.26 21.59 -2.70
N ALA A 135 -22.20 21.57 -4.03
CA ALA A 135 -22.77 22.61 -4.88
C ALA A 135 -24.30 22.65 -4.76
N ASP A 136 -24.97 21.49 -4.77
CA ASP A 136 -26.43 21.41 -4.66
C ASP A 136 -26.94 21.81 -3.27
N THR A 137 -26.18 21.52 -2.20
CA THR A 137 -26.55 21.92 -0.83
C THR A 137 -26.40 23.44 -0.63
N VAL A 138 -25.37 24.06 -1.23
CA VAL A 138 -25.21 25.53 -1.19
C VAL A 138 -26.29 26.21 -2.03
N HIS A 139 -26.68 25.63 -3.17
CA HIS A 139 -27.72 26.21 -4.01
C HIS A 139 -29.10 26.10 -3.36
N SER A 140 -29.44 24.96 -2.76
CA SER A 140 -30.73 24.74 -2.08
C SER A 140 -30.82 25.44 -0.71
N GLY A 141 -29.69 25.70 -0.05
CA GLY A 141 -29.63 26.49 1.20
C GLY A 141 -29.87 27.98 1.00
N ALA A 142 -29.66 28.53 -0.20
CA ALA A 142 -29.94 29.93 -0.52
C ALA A 142 -31.44 30.23 -0.65
N ASP A 143 -32.27 29.23 -0.99
CA ASP A 143 -33.69 29.40 -1.29
C ASP A 143 -34.58 29.40 -0.04
N HIS A 144 -34.05 28.96 1.10
CA HIS A 144 -34.80 28.78 2.35
C HIS A 144 -34.53 29.84 3.44
N HIS A 145 -33.73 30.88 3.15
CA HIS A 145 -33.46 31.94 4.13
C HIS A 145 -34.68 32.88 4.27
N PRO A 146 -35.34 32.97 5.44
CA PRO A 146 -36.56 33.78 5.62
C PRO A 146 -36.36 35.30 5.56
N LEU A 147 -35.13 35.78 5.32
CA LEU A 147 -34.73 37.18 5.43
C LEU A 147 -34.78 37.96 4.10
N LEU A 148 -35.15 37.31 2.98
CA LEU A 148 -35.28 37.93 1.65
C LEU A 148 -36.74 37.97 1.16
N ARG A 149 -37.72 38.09 2.05
CA ARG A 149 -39.09 38.44 1.63
C ARG A 149 -39.21 39.96 1.58
N PRO A 150 -39.52 40.58 0.43
CA PRO A 150 -39.78 42.01 0.36
C PRO A 150 -41.04 42.33 1.17
N VAL A 151 -40.89 43.19 2.17
CA VAL A 151 -42.01 43.84 2.84
C VAL A 151 -42.58 44.86 1.87
N SER A 152 -43.89 44.77 1.64
CA SER A 152 -44.72 45.71 0.88
C SER A 152 -44.57 47.15 1.35
#